data_AF-A0A961MKU1-F1
#
_entry.id   AF-A0A961MKU1-F1
#
_cell.length_a   1.000
_cell.length_b   1.000
_cell.length_c   1.000
_cell.angle_alpha   90.00
_cell.angle_beta   90.00
_cell.angle_gamma   90.00
#
_symmetry.space_group_name_H-M   'P 1'
#
loop_
_entity.id
_entity.type
_entity.pdbx_description
1 polymer ?
#
loop_
_entity_poly.entity_id
_entity_poly.type
_entity_poly.pdbx_seq_one_letter_code
_entity_poly.pdbx_strand_id
1 'polypeptide(L)'
;PIPIGHFFILFRPADFFGAETCDARLAALLSDLRSQPAAPGRKVMAPGDLEKAEADRRRRDGIPVDAATWDTLATAAARHGLPLPPATDTGPHA
;
A
#
# COMPACT_ATOMS: atom_id res chain seq x y z
N PRO A 1 -25.96 -9.75 10.39
CA PRO A 1 -24.59 -10.28 10.17
C PRO A 1 -24.41 -10.68 8.70
N ILE A 2 -23.31 -10.27 8.06
CA ILE A 2 -22.98 -10.69 6.70
C ILE A 2 -22.04 -11.90 6.84
N PRO A 3 -22.39 -13.10 6.33
CA PRO A 3 -21.52 -14.26 6.41
C PRO A 3 -20.34 -14.08 5.45
N ILE A 4 -19.14 -13.93 5.99
CA ILE A 4 -17.90 -13.77 5.22
C ILE A 4 -16.94 -14.90 5.63
N GLY A 5 -16.43 -15.63 4.63
CA GLY A 5 -15.41 -16.66 4.81
C GLY A 5 -14.03 -16.14 4.41
N HIS A 6 -13.01 -16.48 5.19
CA HIS A 6 -11.61 -16.17 4.89
C HIS A 6 -10.77 -17.44 4.88
N PHE A 7 -9.79 -17.51 3.98
CA PHE A 7 -8.82 -18.60 3.90
C PHE A 7 -7.41 -18.02 3.88
N PHE A 8 -6.51 -18.63 4.64
CA PHE A 8 -5.11 -18.22 4.74
C PHE A 8 -4.22 -19.45 4.56
N ILE A 9 -3.11 -19.26 3.84
CA ILE A 9 -2.08 -20.27 3.65
C ILE A 9 -0.71 -19.64 3.88
N LEU A 10 0.17 -20.37 4.55
CA LEU A 10 1.53 -19.95 4.83
C LEU A 10 2.49 -21.03 4.34
N PHE A 11 3.52 -20.60 3.61
CA PHE A 11 4.63 -21.45 3.20
C PHE A 11 5.89 -20.99 3.93
N ARG A 12 6.74 -21.93 4.34
CA ARG A 12 8.08 -21.64 4.86
C ARG A 12 9.09 -21.92 3.74
N PRO A 13 9.58 -20.90 2.99
CA PRO A 13 10.39 -21.14 1.79
C PRO A 13 11.71 -21.88 2.07
N ALA A 14 12.27 -21.68 3.27
CA ALA A 14 13.49 -22.35 3.72
C ALA A 14 13.39 -23.90 3.67
N ASP A 15 12.20 -24.46 3.85
CA ASP A 15 11.97 -25.91 3.83
C ASP A 15 12.03 -26.51 2.42
N PHE A 16 11.99 -25.66 1.37
CA PHE A 16 12.00 -26.10 -0.03
C PHE A 16 13.33 -25.83 -0.74
N PHE A 17 14.00 -24.72 -0.40
CA PHE A 17 15.12 -24.21 -1.21
C PHE A 17 16.39 -23.87 -0.40
N GLY A 18 16.35 -23.94 0.94
CA GLY A 18 17.34 -23.33 1.83
C GLY A 18 17.20 -21.80 1.87
N ALA A 19 17.35 -21.20 3.05
CA ALA A 19 16.98 -19.79 3.29
C ALA A 19 17.73 -18.78 2.39
N GLU A 20 19.06 -18.84 2.35
CA GLU A 20 19.89 -17.90 1.58
C GLU A 20 19.65 -17.99 0.06
N THR A 21 19.32 -19.17 -0.44
CA THR A 21 19.06 -19.42 -1.85
C THR A 21 17.73 -18.81 -2.31
N CYS A 22 16.73 -18.76 -1.43
CA CYS A 22 15.40 -18.27 -1.77
C CYS A 22 15.41 -16.75 -2.01
N ASP A 23 15.99 -15.99 -1.10
CA ASP A 23 16.02 -14.52 -1.20
C ASP A 23 16.84 -14.04 -2.40
N ALA A 24 18.02 -14.64 -2.63
CA ALA A 24 18.85 -14.32 -3.79
C ALA A 24 18.13 -14.60 -5.12
N ARG A 25 17.43 -15.73 -5.22
CA ARG A 25 16.65 -16.09 -6.42
C ARG A 25 15.47 -15.14 -6.63
N LEU A 26 14.75 -14.79 -5.56
CA LEU A 26 13.65 -13.84 -5.65
C LEU A 26 14.15 -12.44 -6.06
N ALA A 27 15.27 -11.99 -5.49
CA ALA A 27 15.89 -10.72 -5.86
C ALA A 27 16.30 -10.70 -7.35
N ALA A 28 16.92 -11.77 -7.85
CA ALA A 28 17.29 -11.90 -9.25
C ALA A 28 16.07 -11.88 -10.17
N LEU A 29 15.02 -12.64 -9.84
CA LEU A 29 13.76 -12.65 -10.57
C LEU A 29 13.11 -11.26 -10.64
N LEU A 30 13.04 -10.57 -9.51
CA LEU A 30 12.44 -9.23 -9.46
C LEU A 30 13.29 -8.19 -10.20
N SER A 31 14.62 -8.35 -10.21
CA SER A 31 15.53 -7.49 -10.98
C SER A 31 15.33 -7.69 -12.47
N ASP A 32 15.30 -8.94 -12.93
CA ASP A 32 15.05 -9.29 -14.32
C ASP A 32 13.69 -8.76 -14.80
N LEU A 33 12.62 -9.03 -14.03
CA LEU A 33 11.28 -8.50 -14.29
C LEU A 33 11.28 -6.98 -14.50
N ARG A 34 11.89 -6.23 -13.59
CA ARG A 34 11.90 -4.75 -13.65
C ARG A 34 12.78 -4.20 -14.77
N SER A 35 13.67 -5.01 -15.33
CA SER A 35 14.52 -4.63 -16.48
C SER A 35 13.84 -4.82 -17.84
N GLN A 36 12.70 -5.52 -17.88
CA GLN A 36 12.00 -5.79 -19.13
C GLN A 36 11.51 -4.48 -19.80
N PRO A 37 11.44 -4.44 -21.15
CA PRO A 37 10.95 -3.27 -21.87
C PRO A 37 9.53 -2.89 -21.45
N ALA A 38 9.30 -1.60 -21.20
CA ALA A 38 7.99 -1.06 -20.88
C ALA A 38 7.35 -0.41 -22.12
N ALA A 39 6.02 -0.32 -22.12
CA ALA A 39 5.30 0.54 -23.07
C ALA A 39 5.73 2.01 -22.90
N PRO A 40 5.64 2.84 -23.96
CA PRO A 40 6.01 4.26 -23.89
C PRO A 40 5.33 4.98 -22.71
N GLY A 41 6.12 5.71 -21.92
CA GLY A 41 5.63 6.44 -20.74
C GLY A 41 5.26 5.56 -19.54
N ARG A 42 5.57 4.25 -19.56
CA ARG A 42 5.31 3.31 -18.47
C ARG A 42 6.62 2.72 -17.95
N LYS A 43 6.55 2.07 -16.79
CA LYS A 43 7.66 1.32 -16.18
C LYS A 43 7.16 -0.06 -15.78
N VAL A 44 7.97 -1.10 -15.98
CA VAL A 44 7.67 -2.43 -15.46
C VAL A 44 7.91 -2.44 -13.95
N MET A 45 6.94 -2.98 -13.21
CA MET A 45 6.92 -2.97 -11.75
C MET A 45 6.50 -4.35 -11.24
N ALA A 46 7.05 -4.76 -10.09
CA ALA A 46 6.57 -5.95 -9.41
C ALA A 46 5.29 -5.62 -8.61
N PRO A 47 4.45 -6.63 -8.32
CA PRO A 47 3.32 -6.45 -7.40
C PRO A 47 3.77 -5.83 -6.08
N GLY A 48 3.04 -4.81 -5.61
CA GLY A 48 3.36 -4.07 -4.39
C GLY A 48 4.35 -2.91 -4.57
N ASP A 49 5.00 -2.73 -5.73
CA ASP A 49 5.97 -1.63 -5.90
C ASP A 49 5.30 -0.25 -5.89
N LEU A 50 4.11 -0.11 -6.51
CA LEU A 50 3.34 1.13 -6.52
C LEU A 50 2.88 1.48 -5.10
N GLU A 51 2.35 0.49 -4.40
CA GLU A 51 1.79 0.62 -3.05
C GLU A 51 2.87 0.98 -2.04
N LYS A 52 4.07 0.39 -2.14
CA LYS A 52 5.22 0.75 -1.29
C LYS A 52 5.65 2.19 -1.55
N ALA A 53 5.78 2.59 -2.81
CA ALA A 53 6.17 3.95 -3.17
C ALA A 53 5.15 5.00 -2.68
N GLU A 54 3.86 4.69 -2.82
CA GLU A 54 2.77 5.54 -2.32
C GLU A 54 2.74 5.58 -0.79
N ALA A 55 2.96 4.46 -0.11
CA ALA A 55 3.04 4.41 1.34
C ALA A 55 4.22 5.25 1.86
N ASP A 56 5.38 5.17 1.21
CA ASP A 56 6.54 6.00 1.56
C ASP A 56 6.29 7.48 1.33
N ARG A 57 5.59 7.84 0.25
CA ARG A 57 5.14 9.21 0.01
C ARG A 57 4.21 9.68 1.12
N ARG A 58 3.14 8.94 1.42
CA ARG A 58 2.15 9.31 2.45
C ARG A 58 2.71 9.35 3.87
N ARG A 59 3.74 8.54 4.18
CA ARG A 59 4.46 8.63 5.46
C ARG A 59 5.17 9.96 5.63
N ARG A 60 5.70 10.54 4.56
CA ARG A 60 6.40 11.83 4.58
C ARG A 60 5.44 13.02 4.44
N ASP A 61 4.51 12.91 3.51
CA ASP A 61 3.73 14.05 3.01
C ASP A 61 2.32 14.12 3.64
N GLY A 62 1.89 13.06 4.33
CA GLY A 62 0.54 12.90 4.85
C GLY A 62 -0.37 12.09 3.92
N ILE A 63 -1.52 11.65 4.46
CA ILE A 63 -2.52 10.88 3.70
C ILE A 63 -3.55 11.87 3.14
N PRO A 64 -3.71 11.97 1.81
CA PRO A 64 -4.79 12.77 1.24
C PRO A 64 -6.14 12.14 1.57
N VAL A 65 -7.09 12.97 1.99
CA VAL A 65 -8.47 12.60 2.30
C VAL A 65 -9.37 13.60 1.61
N ASP A 66 -10.30 13.11 0.80
CA ASP A 66 -11.26 13.98 0.12
C ASP A 66 -12.23 14.64 1.11
N ALA A 67 -12.83 15.76 0.71
CA ALA A 67 -13.70 16.55 1.55
C ALA A 67 -14.90 15.75 2.12
N ALA A 68 -15.53 14.90 1.30
CA ALA A 68 -16.71 14.15 1.75
C ALA A 68 -16.33 13.08 2.80
N THR A 69 -15.20 12.40 2.61
CA THR A 69 -14.65 11.47 3.59
C THR A 69 -14.26 12.21 4.88
N TRP A 70 -13.61 13.38 4.78
CA TRP A 70 -13.24 14.19 5.93
C TRP A 70 -14.47 14.63 6.74
N ASP A 71 -15.52 15.11 6.08
CA ASP A 71 -16.78 15.51 6.72
C ASP A 71 -17.46 14.35 7.45
N THR A 72 -17.38 13.14 6.86
CA THR A 72 -17.90 11.92 7.49
C THR A 72 -17.14 11.59 8.76
N LEU A 73 -15.80 11.68 8.74
CA LEU A 73 -14.95 11.46 9.90
C LEU A 73 -15.19 12.53 10.99
N ALA A 74 -15.32 13.80 10.59
CA ALA A 74 -15.64 14.91 11.49
C ALA A 74 -16.98 14.71 12.21
N THR A 75 -18.00 14.30 11.46
CA THR A 75 -19.33 13.98 12.01
C THR A 75 -19.26 12.84 13.01
N ALA A 76 -18.51 11.78 12.70
CA ALA A 76 -18.30 10.66 13.60
C ALA A 76 -17.57 11.08 14.88
N ALA A 77 -16.50 11.87 14.77
CA ALA A 77 -15.76 12.37 15.92
C ALA A 77 -16.65 13.20 16.85
N ALA A 78 -17.45 14.13 16.30
CA ALA A 78 -18.39 14.95 17.06
C ALA A 78 -19.43 14.12 17.81
N ARG A 79 -20.02 13.11 17.14
CA ARG A 79 -20.99 12.19 17.76
C ARG A 79 -20.43 11.47 19.00
N HIS A 80 -19.13 11.22 19.01
CA HIS A 80 -18.44 10.50 20.09
C HIS A 80 -17.64 11.43 21.02
N GLY A 81 -17.70 12.76 20.83
CA GLY A 81 -16.95 13.72 21.65
C GLY A 81 -15.42 13.60 21.51
N LEU A 82 -14.93 13.14 20.36
CA LEU A 82 -13.51 12.96 20.08
C LEU A 82 -12.92 14.17 19.33
N PRO A 83 -11.66 14.55 19.59
CA PRO A 83 -10.99 15.57 18.80
C PRO A 83 -10.63 15.04 17.41
N LEU A 84 -10.62 15.95 16.43
CA LEU A 84 -10.08 15.64 15.10
C LEU A 84 -8.54 15.65 15.12
N PRO A 85 -7.89 14.80 14.31
CA PRO A 85 -6.45 14.88 14.12
C PRO A 85 -6.08 16.19 13.39
N PRO A 86 -4.81 16.65 13.51
CA PRO A 86 -4.32 17.77 12.72
C PRO A 86 -4.48 17.49 11.22
N ALA A 87 -5.02 18.45 10.49
CA ALA A 87 -5.19 18.38 9.05
C ALA A 87 -4.60 19.64 8.40
N THR A 88 -4.05 19.47 7.20
CA THR A 88 -3.57 20.58 6.36
C THR A 88 -4.46 20.63 5.14
N ASP A 89 -5.02 21.80 4.84
CA ASP A 89 -5.78 22.00 3.61
C ASP A 89 -4.82 21.97 2.41
N THR A 90 -5.02 20.98 1.54
CA THR A 90 -4.23 20.79 0.32
C THR A 90 -4.89 21.41 -0.92
N GLY A 91 -6.00 22.13 -0.76
CA GLY A 91 -6.74 22.79 -1.83
C GLY A 91 -7.82 21.90 -2.47
N PRO A 92 -8.62 22.47 -3.41
CA PRO A 92 -9.92 21.93 -3.83
C PRO A 92 -9.89 20.64 -4.69
N HIS A 93 -8.72 20.09 -5.00
CA HIS A 93 -8.55 18.94 -5.90
C HIS A 93 -7.57 17.87 -5.39
N ALA A 94 -7.35 17.80 -4.08
CA ALA A 94 -6.53 16.73 -3.50
C ALA A 94 -7.29 15.40 -3.40
#